data_AF-A0A210QPJ2-F1
#
_entry.id   AF-A0A210QPJ2-F1
#
_cell.length_a   1.000
_cell.length_b   1.000
_cell.length_c   1.000
_cell.angle_alpha   90.00
_cell.angle_beta   90.00
_cell.angle_gamma   90.00
#
_symmetry.space_group_name_H-M   'P 1'
#
loop_
_entity.id
_entity.type
_entity.pdbx_description
1 polymer ?
#
loop_
_entity_poly.entity_id
_entity_poly.type
_entity_poly.pdbx_seq_one_letter_code
_entity_poly.pdbx_strand_id
1 'polypeptide(L)'
;MLVVDTSYKIFRQLVQKFHTDEFLTLGIPISSRKMATSWLNAAPEFLLARFPFINALSLLMLLGERAQQETHPPIHPNVIYANVAVFLTCGFLLSGKVMRKELSLVCAGQMLFFAYNMYTNTYLHYSQWQRMRMSIRHLGCSGMFILYSHLQDKSGSSQLRRLGEIIVGLYLIGITYILNNSAEDKRAFLSHIVGGDWSRYFYTLILACAALSFFSGYFLRDMSVSMIILLTLSTLFVDCDFTFWTNRRGMHLWNQIRIVLDDICLILGFTMLTVGFDNRVKTKND
;
A
#
# COMPACT_ATOMS: atom_id res chain seq x y z
N MET A 1 3.41 -32.15 12.65
CA MET A 1 2.23 -31.78 11.83
C MET A 1 0.96 -31.57 12.66
N LEU A 2 0.71 -32.35 13.72
CA LEU A 2 -0.47 -32.19 14.61
C LEU A 2 -0.48 -30.93 15.50
N VAL A 3 0.68 -30.37 15.87
CA VAL A 3 0.75 -29.21 16.78
C VAL A 3 0.39 -27.88 16.08
N VAL A 4 0.67 -27.76 14.78
CA VAL A 4 0.36 -26.55 13.99
C VAL A 4 -1.15 -26.41 13.77
N ASP A 5 -1.86 -27.54 13.62
CA ASP A 5 -3.30 -27.57 13.38
C ASP A 5 -4.11 -27.20 14.64
N THR A 6 -3.62 -27.57 15.83
CA THR A 6 -4.24 -27.19 17.11
C THR A 6 -4.03 -25.71 17.44
N SER A 7 -2.82 -25.17 17.23
CA SER A 7 -2.54 -23.74 17.41
C SER A 7 -3.31 -22.88 16.40
N TYR A 8 -3.46 -23.35 15.17
CA TYR A 8 -4.27 -22.70 14.15
C TYR A 8 -5.77 -22.67 14.50
N LYS A 9 -6.32 -23.76 15.05
CA LYS A 9 -7.71 -23.80 15.54
C LYS A 9 -7.94 -22.84 16.72
N ILE A 10 -7.01 -22.76 17.66
CA ILE A 10 -7.09 -21.86 18.82
C ILE A 10 -6.95 -20.39 18.38
N PHE A 11 -6.01 -20.08 17.50
CA PHE A 11 -5.85 -18.73 16.94
C PHE A 11 -7.05 -18.32 16.09
N ARG A 12 -7.59 -19.23 15.27
CA ARG A 12 -8.81 -19.01 14.49
C ARG A 12 -10.01 -18.78 15.41
N GLN A 13 -10.16 -19.56 16.48
CA GLN A 13 -11.21 -19.34 17.48
C GLN A 13 -11.05 -18.01 18.20
N LEU A 14 -9.82 -17.60 18.55
CA LEU A 14 -9.56 -16.29 19.17
C LEU A 14 -9.86 -15.12 18.23
N VAL A 15 -9.49 -15.21 16.95
CA VAL A 15 -9.75 -14.17 15.93
C VAL A 15 -11.23 -14.12 15.55
N GLN A 16 -11.92 -15.28 15.42
CA GLN A 16 -13.37 -15.31 15.21
C GLN A 16 -14.09 -14.76 16.45
N LYS A 17 -13.64 -15.11 17.65
CA LYS A 17 -14.25 -14.63 18.88
C LYS A 17 -14.04 -13.12 19.07
N PHE A 18 -12.87 -12.57 18.71
CA PHE A 18 -12.67 -11.12 18.63
C PHE A 18 -13.62 -10.44 17.63
N HIS A 19 -13.79 -11.00 16.44
CA HIS A 19 -14.64 -10.40 15.40
C HIS A 19 -16.16 -10.59 15.67
N THR A 20 -16.55 -11.57 16.49
CA THR A 20 -17.97 -11.87 16.78
C THR A 20 -18.42 -11.25 18.12
N ASP A 21 -17.55 -11.22 19.14
CA ASP A 21 -17.91 -10.76 20.49
C ASP A 21 -17.76 -9.24 20.69
N GLU A 22 -16.88 -8.54 19.96
CA GLU A 22 -16.87 -7.06 19.95
C GLU A 22 -18.14 -6.47 19.31
N PHE A 23 -18.76 -7.18 18.36
CA PHE A 23 -20.00 -6.74 17.71
C PHE A 23 -21.29 -7.19 18.42
N LEU A 24 -21.21 -8.17 19.33
CA LEU A 24 -22.33 -8.62 20.17
C LEU A 24 -22.47 -7.79 21.44
N THR A 25 -21.39 -7.22 21.97
CA THR A 25 -21.38 -6.42 23.20
C THR A 25 -21.76 -4.94 22.99
N LEU A 26 -21.73 -4.43 21.77
CA LEU A 26 -21.97 -3.00 21.48
C LEU A 26 -23.41 -2.60 21.15
N GLY A 27 -24.40 -3.51 21.19
CA GLY A 27 -25.82 -3.14 21.01
C GLY A 27 -26.15 -2.44 19.68
N ILE A 28 -25.27 -2.55 18.66
CA ILE A 28 -25.41 -1.78 17.41
C ILE A 28 -26.55 -2.37 16.57
N PRO A 29 -27.56 -1.57 16.20
CA PRO A 29 -28.71 -2.02 15.41
C PRO A 29 -28.28 -2.53 14.03
N ILE A 30 -28.98 -3.57 13.55
CA ILE A 30 -28.67 -4.30 12.30
C ILE A 30 -28.63 -3.38 11.07
N SER A 31 -29.39 -2.28 11.07
CA SER A 31 -29.36 -1.25 10.02
C SER A 31 -28.01 -0.53 9.94
N SER A 32 -27.39 -0.22 11.08
CA SER A 32 -26.07 0.42 11.15
C SER A 32 -24.96 -0.52 10.67
N ARG A 33 -25.12 -1.84 10.82
CA ARG A 33 -24.14 -2.83 10.32
C ARG A 33 -24.12 -2.92 8.79
N LYS A 34 -25.30 -2.96 8.15
CA LYS A 34 -25.41 -2.94 6.69
C LYS A 34 -24.89 -1.62 6.09
N MET A 35 -25.12 -0.52 6.80
CA MET A 35 -24.59 0.78 6.42
C MET A 35 -23.05 0.79 6.52
N ALA A 36 -22.49 0.35 7.66
CA ALA A 36 -21.05 0.29 7.87
C ALA A 36 -20.32 -0.59 6.84
N THR A 37 -20.85 -1.78 6.54
CA THR A 37 -20.27 -2.65 5.50
C THR A 37 -20.38 -2.05 4.10
N SER A 38 -21.48 -1.35 3.79
CA SER A 38 -21.60 -0.61 2.52
C SER A 38 -20.58 0.52 2.41
N TRP A 39 -20.31 1.25 3.51
CA TRP A 39 -19.31 2.30 3.54
C TRP A 39 -17.89 1.76 3.39
N LEU A 40 -17.59 0.64 4.07
CA LEU A 40 -16.30 -0.04 3.96
C LEU A 40 -16.00 -0.55 2.54
N ASN A 41 -17.03 -0.82 1.74
CA ASN A 41 -16.86 -1.23 0.34
C ASN A 41 -16.76 -0.01 -0.59
N ALA A 42 -17.63 0.98 -0.40
CA ALA A 42 -17.74 2.12 -1.31
C ALA A 42 -16.59 3.13 -1.14
N ALA A 43 -16.13 3.39 0.09
CA ALA A 43 -15.14 4.43 0.35
C ALA A 43 -13.75 4.10 -0.22
N PRO A 44 -13.18 2.89 -0.03
CA PRO A 44 -11.90 2.54 -0.63
C PRO A 44 -11.94 2.54 -2.15
N GLU A 45 -13.02 2.01 -2.75
CA GLU A 45 -13.21 2.03 -4.21
C GLU A 45 -13.26 3.48 -4.75
N PHE A 46 -14.02 4.35 -4.07
CA PHE A 46 -14.16 5.76 -4.43
C PHE A 46 -12.84 6.53 -4.35
N LEU A 47 -12.05 6.28 -3.30
CA LEU A 47 -10.77 6.95 -3.07
C LEU A 47 -9.67 6.41 -3.99
N LEU A 48 -9.58 5.09 -4.18
CA LEU A 48 -8.62 4.46 -5.10
C LEU A 48 -8.84 4.93 -6.54
N ALA A 49 -10.09 5.10 -6.97
CA ALA A 49 -10.41 5.63 -8.30
C ALA A 49 -9.89 7.07 -8.53
N ARG A 50 -9.72 7.84 -7.45
CA ARG A 50 -9.23 9.23 -7.48
C ARG A 50 -7.75 9.36 -7.15
N PHE A 51 -7.13 8.31 -6.64
CA PHE A 51 -5.71 8.33 -6.29
C PHE A 51 -4.78 8.80 -7.44
N PRO A 52 -5.01 8.44 -8.72
CA PRO A 52 -4.22 9.00 -9.82
C PRO A 52 -4.23 10.54 -9.87
N PHE A 53 -5.35 11.19 -9.53
CA PHE A 53 -5.40 12.65 -9.44
C PHE A 53 -4.53 13.20 -8.32
N ILE A 54 -4.60 12.59 -7.12
CA ILE A 54 -3.77 13.06 -6.00
C ILE A 54 -2.30 12.82 -6.32
N ASN A 55 -1.97 11.75 -7.04
CA ASN A 55 -0.62 11.47 -7.49
C ASN A 55 -0.13 12.49 -8.53
N ALA A 56 -0.98 12.91 -9.48
CA ALA A 56 -0.66 13.97 -10.44
C ALA A 56 -0.46 15.32 -9.75
N LEU A 57 -1.37 15.70 -8.85
CA LEU A 57 -1.30 16.96 -8.10
C LEU A 57 -0.04 17.02 -7.24
N SER A 58 0.20 15.98 -6.44
CA SER A 58 1.39 15.93 -5.59
C SER A 58 2.69 15.88 -6.38
N LEU A 59 2.70 15.35 -7.62
CA LEU A 59 3.85 15.41 -8.51
C LEU A 59 4.11 16.85 -8.96
N LEU A 60 3.06 17.57 -9.38
CA LEU A 60 3.17 18.99 -9.74
C LEU A 60 3.67 19.82 -8.56
N MET A 61 3.19 19.56 -7.36
CA MET A 61 3.62 20.27 -6.16
C MET A 61 5.08 19.97 -5.79
N LEU A 62 5.53 18.72 -5.91
CA LEU A 62 6.95 18.35 -5.74
C LEU A 62 7.84 19.10 -6.74
N LEU A 63 7.40 19.18 -7.99
CA LEU A 63 8.14 19.91 -9.03
C LEU A 63 8.15 21.41 -8.78
N GLY A 64 7.06 21.98 -8.26
CA GLY A 64 6.98 23.37 -7.83
C GLY A 64 7.97 23.67 -6.70
N GLU A 65 8.05 22.81 -5.69
CA GLU A 65 9.03 22.94 -4.59
C GLU A 65 10.48 22.88 -5.10
N ARG A 66 10.77 21.96 -6.03
CA ARG A 66 12.11 21.84 -6.61
C ARG A 66 12.46 22.99 -7.56
N ALA A 67 11.51 23.50 -8.34
CA ALA A 67 11.73 24.62 -9.25
C ALA A 67 12.17 25.91 -8.52
N GLN A 68 11.86 26.03 -7.22
CA GLN A 68 12.34 27.14 -6.39
C GLN A 68 13.82 27.01 -5.99
N GLN A 69 14.35 25.79 -6.00
CA GLN A 69 15.69 25.46 -5.48
C GLN A 69 16.69 25.09 -6.57
N GLU A 70 16.22 24.61 -7.73
CA GLU A 70 17.05 24.10 -8.81
C GLU A 70 16.91 24.92 -10.09
N THR A 71 18.04 25.22 -10.74
CA THR A 71 18.10 25.94 -12.02
C THR A 71 17.83 25.05 -13.24
N HIS A 72 17.99 23.73 -13.11
CA HIS A 72 17.76 22.77 -14.19
C HIS A 72 16.90 21.60 -13.70
N PRO A 73 15.91 21.14 -14.49
CA PRO A 73 15.03 20.06 -14.07
C PRO A 73 15.76 18.70 -14.10
N PRO A 74 15.70 17.90 -13.03
CA PRO A 74 16.38 16.60 -12.96
C PRO A 74 15.74 15.54 -13.86
N ILE A 75 14.49 15.76 -14.28
CA ILE A 75 13.74 14.91 -15.21
C ILE A 75 13.33 15.79 -16.39
N HIS A 76 13.48 15.26 -17.61
CA HIS A 76 13.11 15.99 -18.81
C HIS A 76 11.62 16.41 -18.76
N PRO A 77 11.28 17.70 -19.05
CA PRO A 77 9.92 18.21 -18.92
C PRO A 77 8.86 17.38 -19.65
N ASN A 78 9.16 16.90 -20.85
CA ASN A 78 8.22 16.07 -21.63
C ASN A 78 7.80 14.79 -20.88
N VAL A 79 8.71 14.16 -20.14
CA VAL A 79 8.40 12.94 -19.36
C VAL A 79 7.49 13.28 -18.19
N ILE A 80 7.74 14.42 -17.54
CA ILE A 80 6.90 14.93 -16.47
C ILE A 80 5.47 15.19 -16.99
N TYR A 81 5.33 15.95 -18.08
CA TYR A 81 4.03 16.30 -18.62
C TYR A 81 3.26 15.07 -19.12
N ALA A 82 3.96 14.10 -19.73
CA ALA A 82 3.37 12.83 -20.11
C ALA A 82 2.83 12.07 -18.87
N ASN A 83 3.63 11.96 -17.81
CA ASN A 83 3.20 11.28 -16.57
C ASN A 83 1.98 11.97 -15.93
N VAL A 84 2.00 13.30 -15.85
CA VAL A 84 0.86 14.08 -15.32
C VAL A 84 -0.38 13.88 -16.20
N ALA A 85 -0.25 13.97 -17.52
CA ALA A 85 -1.37 13.79 -18.45
C ALA A 85 -1.98 12.38 -18.35
N VAL A 86 -1.15 11.33 -18.25
CA VAL A 86 -1.62 9.96 -18.04
C VAL A 86 -2.35 9.84 -16.72
N PHE A 87 -1.79 10.33 -15.61
CA PHE A 87 -2.45 10.24 -14.31
C PHE A 87 -3.78 11.02 -14.23
N LEU A 88 -3.84 12.22 -14.83
CA LEU A 88 -5.08 13.00 -14.91
C LEU A 88 -6.14 12.29 -15.75
N THR A 89 -5.76 11.78 -16.92
CA THR A 89 -6.68 11.06 -17.83
C THR A 89 -7.19 9.78 -17.17
N CYS A 90 -6.30 9.00 -16.57
CA CYS A 90 -6.66 7.81 -15.83
C CYS A 90 -7.57 8.13 -14.64
N GLY A 91 -7.24 9.15 -13.83
CA GLY A 91 -8.07 9.58 -12.72
C GLY A 91 -9.47 10.00 -13.16
N PHE A 92 -9.57 10.75 -14.26
CA PHE A 92 -10.84 11.23 -14.80
C PHE A 92 -11.74 10.08 -15.25
N LEU A 93 -11.20 9.21 -16.11
CA LEU A 93 -11.95 8.09 -16.67
C LEU A 93 -12.30 7.03 -15.62
N LEU A 94 -11.38 6.76 -14.68
CA LEU A 94 -11.62 5.81 -13.58
C LEU A 94 -12.69 6.34 -12.61
N SER A 95 -12.68 7.64 -12.34
CA SER A 95 -13.74 8.31 -11.56
C SER A 95 -15.09 8.30 -12.28
N GLY A 96 -15.08 8.43 -13.61
CA GLY A 96 -16.25 8.26 -14.48
C GLY A 96 -16.74 6.81 -14.64
N LYS A 97 -16.08 5.84 -13.98
CA LYS A 97 -16.37 4.40 -14.05
C LYS A 97 -16.25 3.81 -15.47
N VAL A 98 -15.51 4.46 -16.35
CA VAL A 98 -15.24 3.99 -17.71
C VAL A 98 -14.06 3.01 -17.66
N MET A 99 -14.13 1.87 -18.37
CA MET A 99 -13.00 0.94 -18.59
C MET A 99 -12.10 0.69 -17.35
N ARG A 100 -12.74 0.42 -16.20
CA ARG A 100 -12.06 0.40 -14.89
C ARG A 100 -10.91 -0.60 -14.83
N LYS A 101 -11.04 -1.76 -15.48
CA LYS A 101 -10.03 -2.81 -15.53
C LYS A 101 -8.81 -2.34 -16.32
N GLU A 102 -9.01 -1.87 -17.55
CA GLU A 102 -7.94 -1.47 -18.46
C GLU A 102 -7.18 -0.26 -17.90
N LEU A 103 -7.91 0.73 -17.37
CA LEU A 103 -7.30 1.94 -16.82
C LEU A 103 -6.55 1.70 -15.52
N SER A 104 -7.01 0.77 -14.67
CA SER A 104 -6.24 0.41 -13.48
C SER A 104 -4.93 -0.29 -13.82
N LEU A 105 -4.89 -1.08 -14.90
CA LEU A 105 -3.63 -1.64 -15.41
C LEU A 105 -2.71 -0.57 -15.99
N VAL A 106 -3.25 0.42 -16.71
CA VAL A 106 -2.47 1.58 -17.16
C VAL A 106 -1.91 2.35 -15.96
N CYS A 107 -2.71 2.58 -14.91
CA CYS A 107 -2.23 3.21 -13.67
C CYS A 107 -1.10 2.40 -13.03
N ALA A 108 -1.24 1.08 -12.94
CA ALA A 108 -0.21 0.21 -12.39
C ALA A 108 1.10 0.33 -13.18
N GLY A 109 1.04 0.20 -14.50
CA GLY A 109 2.21 0.36 -15.37
C GLY A 109 2.87 1.75 -15.23
N GLN A 110 2.05 2.79 -15.14
CA GLN A 110 2.51 4.16 -14.95
C GLN A 110 3.21 4.35 -13.58
N MET A 111 2.70 3.72 -12.51
CA MET A 111 3.35 3.73 -11.20
C MET A 111 4.69 2.98 -11.22
N LEU A 112 4.79 1.85 -11.93
CA LEU A 112 6.06 1.13 -12.09
C LEU A 112 7.09 1.95 -12.88
N PHE A 113 6.66 2.58 -13.97
CA PHE A 113 7.52 3.48 -14.73
C PHE A 113 8.03 4.62 -13.85
N PHE A 114 7.16 5.20 -13.02
CA PHE A 114 7.55 6.27 -12.11
C PHE A 114 8.50 5.77 -11.00
N ALA A 115 8.27 4.57 -10.44
CA ALA A 115 9.17 3.93 -9.50
C ALA A 115 10.57 3.73 -10.11
N TYR A 116 10.64 3.25 -11.35
CA TYR A 116 11.91 3.08 -12.07
C TYR A 116 12.66 4.41 -12.25
N ASN A 117 11.95 5.46 -12.68
CA ASN A 117 12.55 6.79 -12.84
C ASN A 117 13.05 7.35 -11.51
N MET A 118 12.29 7.20 -10.42
CA MET A 118 12.68 7.69 -9.09
C MET A 118 13.88 6.92 -8.51
N TYR A 119 14.00 5.63 -8.80
CA TYR A 119 15.13 4.82 -8.35
C TYR A 119 16.43 5.13 -9.11
N THR A 120 16.35 5.18 -10.45
CA THR A 120 17.52 5.27 -11.32
C THR A 120 18.06 6.70 -11.47
N ASN A 121 17.21 7.71 -11.30
CA ASN A 121 17.61 9.08 -11.55
C ASN A 121 18.55 9.61 -10.44
N THR A 122 19.81 9.82 -10.81
CA THR A 122 20.86 10.36 -9.93
C THR A 122 20.76 11.86 -9.69
N TYR A 123 20.14 12.61 -10.60
CA TYR A 123 19.95 14.06 -10.53
C TYR A 123 18.95 14.49 -9.46
N LEU A 124 18.19 13.56 -8.87
CA LEU A 124 17.24 13.90 -7.80
C LEU A 124 17.91 14.25 -6.47
N HIS A 125 19.23 14.04 -6.34
CA HIS A 125 20.05 14.34 -5.15
C HIS A 125 19.58 13.71 -3.81
N TYR A 126 18.60 12.80 -3.85
CA TYR A 126 18.20 11.99 -2.68
C TYR A 126 19.20 10.89 -2.36
N SER A 127 19.24 10.48 -1.09
CA SER A 127 19.99 9.30 -0.65
C SER A 127 19.44 8.02 -1.28
N GLN A 128 20.28 6.99 -1.40
CA GLN A 128 19.86 5.69 -1.95
C GLN A 128 18.67 5.10 -1.19
N TRP A 129 18.66 5.23 0.14
CA TRP A 129 17.58 4.73 0.99
C TRP A 129 16.28 5.50 0.77
N GLN A 130 16.34 6.83 0.62
CA GLN A 130 15.16 7.65 0.30
C GLN A 130 14.57 7.27 -1.06
N ARG A 131 15.42 7.04 -2.07
CA ARG A 131 14.97 6.57 -3.40
C ARG A 131 14.30 5.21 -3.34
N MET A 132 14.88 4.29 -2.56
CA MET A 132 14.31 2.95 -2.35
C MET A 132 12.95 3.03 -1.66
N ARG A 133 12.77 3.90 -0.65
CA ARG A 133 11.50 4.10 0.07
C ARG A 133 10.38 4.58 -0.83
N MET A 134 10.66 5.51 -1.74
CA MET A 134 9.67 5.98 -2.72
C MET A 134 9.33 4.89 -3.72
N SER A 135 10.36 4.27 -4.29
CA SER A 135 10.21 3.31 -5.38
C SER A 135 9.46 2.05 -4.94
N ILE A 136 9.72 1.57 -3.72
CA ILE A 136 9.03 0.38 -3.20
C ILE A 136 7.55 0.66 -2.92
N ARG A 137 7.19 1.86 -2.46
CA ARG A 137 5.79 2.23 -2.22
C ARG A 137 5.00 2.36 -3.52
N HIS A 138 5.60 2.92 -4.55
CA HIS A 138 5.01 2.92 -5.90
C HIS A 138 4.88 1.50 -6.47
N LEU A 139 5.85 0.60 -6.21
CA LEU A 139 5.73 -0.83 -6.54
C LEU A 139 4.53 -1.47 -5.83
N GLY A 140 4.35 -1.20 -4.54
CA GLY A 140 3.20 -1.68 -3.76
C GLY A 140 1.87 -1.14 -4.29
N CYS A 141 1.78 0.17 -4.57
CA CYS A 141 0.60 0.80 -5.15
C CYS A 141 0.24 0.17 -6.51
N SER A 142 1.24 -0.07 -7.36
CA SER A 142 1.06 -0.80 -8.62
C SER A 142 0.45 -2.20 -8.39
N GLY A 143 0.97 -2.94 -7.40
CA GLY A 143 0.42 -4.24 -7.03
C GLY A 143 -1.06 -4.16 -6.63
N MET A 144 -1.42 -3.14 -5.84
CA MET A 144 -2.80 -2.90 -5.45
C MET A 144 -3.70 -2.54 -6.63
N PHE A 145 -3.22 -1.75 -7.60
CA PHE A 145 -3.98 -1.44 -8.81
C PHE A 145 -4.21 -2.66 -9.69
N ILE A 146 -3.24 -3.58 -9.80
CA ILE A 146 -3.42 -4.85 -10.54
C ILE A 146 -4.46 -5.74 -9.84
N LEU A 147 -4.40 -5.84 -8.52
CA LEU A 147 -5.41 -6.57 -7.74
C LEU A 147 -6.79 -5.92 -7.85
N TYR A 148 -6.85 -4.58 -7.90
CA TYR A 148 -8.07 -3.85 -8.18
C TYR A 148 -8.63 -4.17 -9.57
N SER A 149 -7.77 -4.22 -10.60
CA SER A 149 -8.18 -4.64 -11.95
C SER A 149 -8.79 -6.04 -11.95
N HIS A 150 -8.24 -6.97 -11.16
CA HIS A 150 -8.79 -8.32 -11.01
C HIS A 150 -10.18 -8.30 -10.37
N LEU A 151 -10.41 -7.49 -9.33
CA LEU A 151 -11.73 -7.38 -8.69
C LEU A 151 -12.79 -6.78 -9.63
N GLN A 152 -12.39 -5.96 -10.59
CA GLN A 152 -13.28 -5.41 -11.62
C GLN A 152 -13.40 -6.33 -12.84
N ASP A 153 -12.60 -7.39 -12.93
CA ASP A 153 -12.56 -8.29 -14.07
C ASP A 153 -13.70 -9.32 -14.02
N LYS A 154 -14.70 -9.15 -14.88
CA LYS A 154 -15.83 -10.08 -15.01
C LYS A 154 -15.40 -11.49 -15.43
N SER A 155 -14.27 -11.64 -16.12
CA SER A 155 -13.75 -12.95 -16.54
C SER A 155 -12.97 -13.70 -15.45
N GLY A 156 -12.60 -13.03 -14.35
CA GLY A 156 -11.93 -13.66 -13.22
C GLY A 156 -10.53 -14.22 -13.56
N SER A 157 -9.69 -13.47 -14.29
CA SER A 157 -8.34 -13.93 -14.65
C SER A 157 -7.48 -14.24 -13.41
N SER A 158 -7.09 -15.51 -13.26
CA SER A 158 -6.22 -15.97 -12.17
C SER A 158 -4.78 -15.47 -12.31
N GLN A 159 -4.30 -15.26 -13.53
CA GLN A 159 -2.96 -14.74 -13.81
C GLN A 159 -2.81 -13.29 -13.31
N LEU A 160 -3.84 -12.47 -13.52
CA LEU A 160 -3.81 -11.07 -13.10
C LEU A 160 -3.76 -10.93 -11.58
N ARG A 161 -4.59 -11.72 -10.89
CA ARG A 161 -4.55 -11.87 -9.44
C ARG A 161 -3.17 -12.29 -8.96
N ARG A 162 -2.61 -13.34 -9.56
CA ARG A 162 -1.30 -13.89 -9.17
C ARG A 162 -0.18 -12.87 -9.36
N LEU A 163 -0.20 -12.10 -10.45
CA LEU A 163 0.77 -11.04 -10.70
C LEU A 163 0.70 -9.94 -9.63
N GLY A 164 -0.51 -9.48 -9.31
CA GLY A 164 -0.73 -8.48 -8.28
C GLY A 164 -0.27 -8.95 -6.90
N GLU A 165 -0.58 -10.20 -6.53
CA GLU A 165 -0.13 -10.82 -5.28
C GLU A 165 1.40 -10.87 -5.19
N ILE A 166 2.09 -11.27 -6.26
CA ILE A 166 3.56 -11.31 -6.30
C ILE A 166 4.15 -9.90 -6.14
N ILE A 167 3.61 -8.89 -6.82
CA ILE A 167 4.12 -7.51 -6.72
C ILE A 167 3.93 -6.96 -5.30
N VAL A 168 2.79 -7.22 -4.66
CA VAL A 168 2.56 -6.84 -3.25
C VAL A 168 3.54 -7.59 -2.33
N GLY A 169 3.79 -8.88 -2.57
CA GLY A 169 4.79 -9.65 -1.82
C GLY A 169 6.21 -9.06 -1.94
N LEU A 170 6.61 -8.64 -3.15
CA LEU A 170 7.89 -7.96 -3.37
C LEU A 170 7.97 -6.61 -2.64
N TYR A 171 6.87 -5.84 -2.63
CA TYR A 171 6.76 -4.62 -1.84
C TYR A 171 7.01 -4.90 -0.35
N LEU A 172 6.35 -5.91 0.22
CA LEU A 172 6.47 -6.25 1.64
C LEU A 172 7.90 -6.70 2.01
N ILE A 173 8.56 -7.48 1.14
CA ILE A 173 9.99 -7.79 1.31
C ILE A 173 10.84 -6.54 1.25
N GLY A 174 10.56 -5.64 0.30
CA GLY A 174 11.31 -4.40 0.17
C GLY A 174 11.20 -3.51 1.41
N ILE A 175 10.00 -3.36 2.00
CA ILE A 175 9.81 -2.64 3.26
C ILE A 175 10.57 -3.33 4.40
N THR A 176 10.50 -4.66 4.47
CA THR A 176 11.25 -5.46 5.45
C THR A 176 12.75 -5.22 5.31
N TYR A 177 13.27 -5.18 4.08
CA TYR A 177 14.67 -4.93 3.78
C TYR A 177 15.09 -3.51 4.20
N ILE A 178 14.30 -2.49 3.85
CA ILE A 178 14.57 -1.10 4.22
C ILE A 178 14.62 -0.96 5.75
N LEU A 179 13.61 -1.46 6.47
CA LEU A 179 13.53 -1.36 7.93
C LEU A 179 14.72 -2.01 8.63
N ASN A 180 15.29 -3.07 8.05
CA ASN A 180 16.40 -3.82 8.64
C ASN A 180 17.79 -3.41 8.17
N ASN A 181 17.92 -2.60 7.13
CA ASN A 181 19.23 -2.20 6.60
C ASN A 181 19.47 -0.69 6.62
N SER A 182 18.42 0.12 6.44
CA SER A 182 18.53 1.57 6.50
C SER A 182 18.71 2.05 7.93
N ALA A 183 19.84 2.70 8.22
CA ALA A 183 20.08 3.32 9.52
C ALA A 183 19.09 4.46 9.81
N GLU A 184 18.56 5.12 8.77
CA GLU A 184 17.62 6.23 8.92
C GLU A 184 16.24 5.72 9.32
N ASP A 185 15.72 4.71 8.62
CA ASP A 185 14.45 4.07 8.93
C ASP A 185 14.48 3.37 10.28
N LYS A 186 15.59 2.71 10.64
CA LYS A 186 15.77 2.15 11.98
C LYS A 186 15.64 3.21 13.06
N ARG A 187 16.33 4.34 12.91
CA ARG A 187 16.27 5.42 13.92
C ARG A 187 14.88 6.02 14.00
N ALA A 188 14.24 6.28 12.85
CA ALA A 188 12.88 6.82 12.80
C ALA A 188 11.87 5.87 13.46
N PHE A 189 12.02 4.57 13.23
CA PHE A 189 11.18 3.55 13.85
C PHE A 189 11.41 3.48 15.36
N LEU A 190 12.66 3.37 15.80
CA LEU A 190 13.02 3.22 17.21
C LEU A 190 12.74 4.46 18.06
N SER A 191 12.68 5.65 17.45
CA SER A 191 12.35 6.89 18.17
C SER A 191 10.85 7.04 18.47
N HIS A 192 9.98 6.36 17.70
CA HIS A 192 8.54 6.53 17.81
C HIS A 192 7.81 5.29 18.33
N ILE A 193 8.27 4.09 17.97
CA ILE A 193 7.64 2.84 18.37
C ILE A 193 8.33 2.31 19.64
N VAL A 194 7.54 2.19 20.70
CA VAL A 194 7.98 1.65 21.98
C VAL A 194 8.33 0.16 21.87
N GLY A 195 9.33 -0.29 22.63
CA GLY A 195 9.81 -1.67 22.63
C GLY A 195 11.15 -1.88 21.93
N GLY A 196 11.79 -0.81 21.43
CA GLY A 196 13.15 -0.85 20.91
C GLY A 196 13.33 -1.86 19.79
N ASP A 197 14.46 -2.55 19.75
CA ASP A 197 14.76 -3.54 18.70
C ASP A 197 13.79 -4.72 18.65
N TRP A 198 13.21 -5.12 19.79
CA TRP A 198 12.24 -6.21 19.83
C TRP A 198 10.98 -5.89 19.01
N SER A 199 10.48 -4.66 19.12
CA SER A 199 9.35 -4.20 18.32
C SER A 199 9.67 -4.23 16.81
N ARG A 200 10.88 -3.83 16.43
CA ARG A 200 11.36 -3.88 15.03
C ARG A 200 11.41 -5.31 14.49
N TYR A 201 11.92 -6.26 15.28
CA TYR A 201 11.96 -7.67 14.87
C TYR A 201 10.57 -8.27 14.74
N PHE A 202 9.64 -7.90 15.62
CA PHE A 202 8.25 -8.35 15.53
C PHE A 202 7.56 -7.79 14.27
N TYR A 203 7.72 -6.49 13.99
CA TYR A 203 7.22 -5.88 12.75
C TYR A 203 7.80 -6.57 11.50
N THR A 204 9.12 -6.81 11.50
CA THR A 204 9.83 -7.52 10.45
C THR A 204 9.26 -8.91 10.21
N LEU A 205 8.99 -9.66 11.29
CA LEU A 205 8.44 -11.00 11.20
C LEU A 205 7.05 -10.99 10.56
N ILE A 206 6.15 -10.08 10.99
CA ILE A 206 4.80 -10.00 10.42
C ILE A 206 4.86 -9.59 8.94
N LEU A 207 5.70 -8.62 8.57
CA LEU A 207 5.87 -8.21 7.17
C LEU A 207 6.38 -9.37 6.29
N ALA A 208 7.37 -10.14 6.79
CA ALA A 208 7.90 -11.29 6.09
C ALA A 208 6.86 -12.41 5.95
N CYS A 209 6.10 -12.71 7.01
CA CYS A 209 4.99 -13.66 6.96
C CYS A 209 3.91 -13.22 5.96
N ALA A 210 3.54 -11.94 5.96
CA ALA A 210 2.60 -11.39 5.01
C ALA A 210 3.13 -11.53 3.57
N ALA A 211 4.40 -11.22 3.31
CA ALA A 211 5.01 -11.40 2.01
C ALA A 211 4.93 -12.85 1.51
N LEU A 212 5.25 -13.82 2.37
CA LEU A 212 5.13 -15.26 2.06
C LEU A 212 3.68 -15.67 1.79
N SER A 213 2.72 -15.12 2.53
CA SER A 213 1.29 -15.32 2.27
C SER A 213 0.86 -14.79 0.91
N PHE A 214 1.32 -13.59 0.52
CA PHE A 214 1.06 -13.03 -0.80
C PHE A 214 1.73 -13.85 -1.91
N PHE A 215 2.98 -14.30 -1.73
CA PHE A 215 3.61 -15.20 -2.70
C PHE A 215 2.98 -16.57 -2.78
N SER A 216 2.40 -17.09 -1.71
CA SER A 216 1.74 -18.39 -1.73
C SER A 216 0.28 -18.31 -2.18
N GLY A 217 -0.34 -17.13 -2.07
CA GLY A 217 -1.77 -16.92 -2.34
C GLY A 217 -2.68 -17.37 -1.18
N TYR A 218 -2.11 -17.73 -0.03
CA TYR A 218 -2.84 -18.24 1.13
C TYR A 218 -2.99 -17.17 2.23
N PHE A 219 -4.14 -17.20 2.91
CA PHE A 219 -4.47 -16.30 4.04
C PHE A 219 -4.41 -14.81 3.71
N LEU A 220 -4.69 -14.44 2.45
CA LEU A 220 -4.56 -13.07 1.96
C LEU A 220 -5.41 -12.08 2.76
N ARG A 221 -6.66 -12.45 3.08
CA ARG A 221 -7.55 -11.57 3.87
C ARG A 221 -6.99 -11.30 5.26
N ASP A 222 -6.60 -12.35 5.98
CA ASP A 222 -6.16 -12.24 7.37
C ASP A 222 -4.81 -11.49 7.47
N MET A 223 -3.92 -11.72 6.50
CA MET A 223 -2.68 -10.92 6.40
C MET A 223 -2.96 -9.47 5.98
N SER A 224 -3.95 -9.22 5.13
CA SER A 224 -4.33 -7.85 4.75
C SER A 224 -4.81 -7.05 5.96
N VAL A 225 -5.56 -7.65 6.89
CA VAL A 225 -5.95 -6.98 8.15
C VAL A 225 -4.72 -6.62 8.98
N SER A 226 -3.77 -7.55 9.14
CA SER A 226 -2.50 -7.26 9.83
C SER A 226 -1.73 -6.12 9.17
N MET A 227 -1.75 -6.05 7.84
CA MET A 227 -1.09 -4.98 7.08
C MET A 227 -1.77 -3.63 7.22
N ILE A 228 -3.10 -3.58 7.26
CA ILE A 228 -3.83 -2.33 7.54
C ILE A 228 -3.38 -1.74 8.88
N ILE A 229 -3.32 -2.57 9.92
CA ILE A 229 -2.92 -2.14 11.26
C ILE A 229 -1.47 -1.66 11.28
N LEU A 230 -0.54 -2.48 10.77
CA LEU A 230 0.89 -2.15 10.81
C LEU A 230 1.25 -0.94 9.94
N LEU A 231 0.67 -0.82 8.75
CA LEU A 231 0.90 0.35 7.89
C LEU A 231 0.28 1.60 8.50
N THR A 232 -0.93 1.52 9.06
CA THR A 232 -1.53 2.69 9.73
C THR A 232 -0.66 3.18 10.88
N LEU A 233 -0.16 2.28 11.73
CA LEU A 233 0.74 2.64 12.83
C LEU A 233 2.06 3.23 12.30
N SER A 234 2.69 2.58 11.31
CA SER A 234 3.93 3.08 10.71
C SER A 234 3.74 4.46 10.07
N THR A 235 2.66 4.65 9.31
CA THR A 235 2.40 5.93 8.64
C THR A 235 2.13 7.04 9.64
N LEU A 236 1.32 6.80 10.67
CA LEU A 236 0.98 7.82 11.67
C LEU A 236 2.17 8.20 12.56
N PHE A 237 2.99 7.23 12.96
CA PHE A 237 4.06 7.49 13.93
C PHE A 237 5.43 7.72 13.28
N VAL A 238 5.72 7.10 12.14
CA VAL A 238 7.04 7.17 11.50
C VAL A 238 7.02 8.07 10.27
N ASP A 239 6.10 7.87 9.34
CA ASP A 239 6.10 8.64 8.09
C ASP A 239 5.48 10.05 8.25
N CYS A 240 4.58 10.27 9.20
CA CYS A 240 4.05 11.60 9.52
C CYS A 240 4.98 12.49 10.36
N ASP A 241 6.16 12.00 10.78
CA ASP A 241 7.20 12.87 11.37
C ASP A 241 7.90 13.67 10.28
N PHE A 242 7.21 14.69 9.76
CA PHE A 242 7.75 15.60 8.77
C PHE A 242 9.01 16.29 9.27
N THR A 243 9.11 16.62 10.57
CA THR A 243 10.27 17.30 11.14
C THR A 243 11.53 16.45 11.01
N PHE A 244 11.44 15.14 11.26
CA PHE A 244 12.57 14.24 11.08
C PHE A 244 12.95 14.09 9.61
N TRP A 245 11.97 13.87 8.72
CA TRP A 245 12.26 13.59 7.31
C TRP A 245 12.68 14.84 6.52
N THR A 246 12.03 15.97 6.72
CA THR A 246 12.37 17.21 5.99
C THR A 246 13.60 17.89 6.59
N ASN A 247 13.56 18.18 7.90
CA ASN A 247 14.57 19.07 8.49
C ASN A 247 15.88 18.35 8.81
N ARG A 248 15.83 17.05 9.19
CA ARG A 248 17.06 16.31 9.57
C ARG A 248 17.63 15.44 8.46
N ARG A 249 16.82 15.06 7.47
CA ARG A 249 17.23 14.16 6.37
C ARG A 249 17.20 14.81 4.99
N GLY A 250 16.81 16.09 4.90
CA GLY A 250 16.85 16.86 3.67
C GLY A 250 15.86 16.37 2.60
N MET A 251 14.79 15.69 3.01
CA MET A 251 13.74 15.29 2.07
C MET A 251 12.81 16.48 1.81
N HIS A 252 12.45 16.71 0.55
CA HIS A 252 11.45 17.73 0.20
C HIS A 252 10.10 17.42 0.85
N LEU A 253 9.37 18.45 1.27
CA LEU A 253 8.11 18.31 2.00
C LEU A 253 7.07 17.55 1.16
N TRP A 254 6.91 17.95 -0.11
CA TRP A 254 5.96 17.30 -1.00
C TRP A 254 6.34 15.86 -1.32
N ASN A 255 7.63 15.54 -1.25
CA ASN A 255 8.09 14.17 -1.40
C ASN A 255 7.65 13.30 -0.20
N GLN A 256 7.76 13.83 1.01
CA GLN A 256 7.28 13.12 2.20
C GLN A 256 5.74 13.00 2.19
N ILE A 257 5.02 14.03 1.76
CA ILE A 257 3.57 13.97 1.59
C ILE A 257 3.20 12.86 0.58
N ARG A 258 3.95 12.72 -0.52
CA ARG A 258 3.72 11.64 -1.50
C ARG A 258 3.89 10.25 -0.90
N ILE A 259 4.93 10.04 -0.09
CA ILE A 259 5.15 8.79 0.64
C ILE A 259 3.94 8.46 1.51
N VAL A 260 3.43 9.44 2.26
CA VAL A 260 2.22 9.28 3.09
C VAL A 260 0.97 8.98 2.25
N LEU A 261 0.82 9.65 1.10
CA LEU A 261 -0.29 9.40 0.17
C LEU A 261 -0.23 7.98 -0.42
N ASP A 262 0.95 7.49 -0.79
CA ASP A 262 1.14 6.12 -1.25
C ASP A 262 0.79 5.12 -0.15
N ASP A 263 1.18 5.38 1.11
CA ASP A 263 0.80 4.53 2.24
C ASP A 263 -0.71 4.51 2.48
N ILE A 264 -1.40 5.65 2.34
CA ILE A 264 -2.87 5.70 2.38
C ILE A 264 -3.46 4.86 1.25
N CYS A 265 -2.93 4.95 0.03
CA CYS A 265 -3.37 4.12 -1.09
C CYS A 265 -3.20 2.62 -0.81
N LEU A 266 -2.09 2.24 -0.18
CA LEU A 266 -1.83 0.86 0.22
C LEU A 266 -2.83 0.38 1.29
N ILE A 267 -3.07 1.19 2.32
CA ILE A 267 -4.07 0.89 3.37
C ILE A 267 -5.46 0.71 2.76
N LEU A 268 -5.87 1.58 1.83
CA LEU A 268 -7.14 1.45 1.11
C LEU A 268 -7.17 0.19 0.22
N GLY A 269 -6.06 -0.11 -0.45
CA GLY A 269 -5.88 -1.33 -1.24
C GLY A 269 -6.05 -2.59 -0.39
N PHE A 270 -5.34 -2.71 0.73
CA PHE A 270 -5.50 -3.83 1.65
C PHE A 270 -6.91 -3.90 2.24
N THR A 271 -7.52 -2.76 2.58
CA THR A 271 -8.93 -2.71 3.03
C THR A 271 -9.85 -3.33 1.98
N MET A 272 -9.68 -2.97 0.72
CA MET A 272 -10.45 -3.54 -0.38
C MET A 272 -10.20 -5.05 -0.56
N LEU A 273 -8.96 -5.54 -0.38
CA LEU A 273 -8.67 -6.97 -0.40
C LEU A 273 -9.40 -7.72 0.72
N THR A 274 -9.55 -7.11 1.91
CA THR A 274 -10.25 -7.78 3.02
C THR A 274 -11.72 -8.08 2.71
N VAL A 275 -12.34 -7.21 1.91
CA VAL A 275 -13.73 -7.34 1.46
C VAL A 275 -13.83 -8.22 0.22
N GLY A 276 -12.94 -8.01 -0.75
CA GLY A 276 -13.04 -8.59 -2.09
C GLY A 276 -12.58 -10.05 -2.19
N PHE A 277 -11.74 -10.52 -1.27
CA PHE A 277 -11.20 -11.88 -1.30
C PHE A 277 -11.85 -12.75 -0.24
N ASP A 278 -12.60 -13.77 -0.66
CA ASP A 278 -13.14 -14.77 0.27
C ASP A 278 -12.05 -15.81 0.60
N ASN A 279 -11.72 -15.93 1.89
CA ASN A 279 -10.70 -16.85 2.44
C ASN A 279 -11.19 -18.29 2.54
N ARG A 280 -12.35 -18.63 1.96
CA ARG A 280 -12.81 -20.01 1.89
C ARG A 280 -11.80 -20.80 1.07
N VAL A 281 -10.94 -21.55 1.77
CA VAL A 281 -10.28 -22.74 1.26
C VAL A 281 -11.35 -23.47 0.45
N LYS A 282 -11.22 -23.45 -0.88
CA LYS A 282 -11.99 -24.37 -1.72
C LYS A 282 -11.45 -25.74 -1.34
N THR A 283 -12.02 -26.36 -0.31
CA THR A 283 -11.96 -27.80 -0.18
C THR A 283 -12.60 -28.29 -1.46
N LYS A 284 -11.77 -28.64 -2.45
CA LYS A 284 -12.19 -29.57 -3.48
C LYS A 284 -12.58 -30.82 -2.70
N ASN A 285 -13.87 -30.98 -2.48
CA ASN A 285 -14.42 -32.27 -2.18
C ASN A 285 -14.29 -33.02 -3.51
N ASP A 286 -13.17 -33.71 -3.68
CA ASP A 286 -13.07 -34.86 -4.58
C ASP A 286 -13.88 -36.01 -3.96
#